data_AF-A0A3P9ANG7-F1
#
_entry.id   AF-A0A3P9ANG7-F1
#
_cell.length_a   1.000
_cell.length_b   1.000
_cell.length_c   1.000
_cell.angle_alpha   90.00
_cell.angle_beta   90.00
_cell.angle_gamma   90.00
#
_symmetry.space_group_name_H-M   'P 1'
#
loop_
_entity.id
_entity.type
_entity.pdbx_description
1 polymer ?
#
loop_
_entity_poly.entity_id
_entity_poly.type
_entity_poly.pdbx_seq_one_letter_code
_entity_poly.pdbx_strand_id
1 'polypeptide(L)'
;MERNQKKTVNFAKQHQHVLLDKDTYLVAIQKHKEHLVCLDTKMKEMKTKLWQRKKDMGGRISILSRTLHQKKHIRIMEDHVNQATATYDKLLSRNKELREEIEHLRRQRCTFAQMNLCLSQKLLSQHNVMDDLVEKSLLAYDQRSDALARMLAVRERSKRETGLCLTEMTELKRVIDHYMKLRSFMVKKSKERVPMGEDEDTKKRKAEQAEREQMGGQSLETYKALHQLIVEVGGDNNLGQIITLFMEDEDNSFAYFNYMNELNNSSNMLKCHINKLRSDIVDLELEKKQYDEQCQVQLKQLQGELEQRRSMANNLKSKYTVVLKFLDQQKTAVAHLFNKMRCNIAPITGKLGCSGMVTDDNVTQFIGILEEQVKLLWMVQAQCSYKESDEVAPPPWNLLQASCSLRSSVAPSAIEAPSADDSSTETLLGLGQYADSEQTLCFQSLCDWVLPRVMQAEQGKVPRPPCTPQRGRKKVNSKTA
;
A
#
# COMPACT_ATOMS: atom_id res chain seq x y z
N MET A 1 -12.63 72.77 -144.94
CA MET A 1 -11.98 71.59 -144.33
C MET A 1 -11.81 71.70 -142.80
N GLU A 2 -11.57 72.89 -142.21
CA GLU A 2 -11.28 73.02 -140.75
C GLU A 2 -12.47 72.89 -139.78
N ARG A 3 -13.72 73.21 -140.18
CA ARG A 3 -14.90 73.12 -139.27
C ARG A 3 -15.31 71.69 -138.93
N ASN A 4 -15.04 70.72 -139.80
CA ASN A 4 -15.32 69.30 -139.52
C ASN A 4 -14.28 68.70 -138.57
N GLN A 5 -13.02 69.13 -138.62
CA GLN A 5 -11.98 68.73 -137.66
C GLN A 5 -12.27 69.22 -136.23
N LYS A 6 -12.80 70.44 -136.04
CA LYS A 6 -13.16 70.91 -134.69
C LYS A 6 -14.35 70.16 -134.08
N LYS A 7 -15.34 69.75 -134.88
CA LYS A 7 -16.47 68.92 -134.41
C LYS A 7 -16.01 67.51 -134.06
N THR A 8 -15.19 66.87 -134.89
CA THR A 8 -14.65 65.54 -134.58
C THR A 8 -13.75 65.56 -133.33
N VAL A 9 -12.97 66.62 -133.12
CA VAL A 9 -12.17 66.81 -131.90
C VAL A 9 -13.05 67.05 -130.66
N ASN A 10 -14.15 67.79 -130.77
CA ASN A 10 -15.09 67.97 -129.64
C ASN A 10 -15.90 66.70 -129.32
N PHE A 11 -16.34 65.95 -130.33
CA PHE A 11 -16.98 64.63 -130.11
C PHE A 11 -15.99 63.63 -129.52
N ALA A 12 -14.71 63.65 -129.94
CA ALA A 12 -13.66 62.85 -129.33
C ALA A 12 -13.42 63.22 -127.86
N LYS A 13 -13.42 64.51 -127.51
CA LYS A 13 -13.31 64.98 -126.11
C LYS A 13 -14.52 64.59 -125.25
N GLN A 14 -15.75 64.71 -125.78
CA GLN A 14 -16.96 64.27 -125.08
C GLN A 14 -16.97 62.75 -124.89
N HIS A 15 -16.59 61.99 -125.92
CA HIS A 15 -16.45 60.53 -125.82
C HIS A 15 -15.38 60.15 -124.80
N GLN A 16 -14.26 60.87 -124.75
CA GLN A 16 -13.21 60.66 -123.77
C GLN A 16 -13.65 61.01 -122.34
N HIS A 17 -14.47 62.04 -122.14
CA HIS A 17 -15.09 62.36 -120.84
C HIS A 17 -16.07 61.27 -120.40
N VAL A 18 -16.92 60.78 -121.31
CA VAL A 18 -17.86 59.68 -121.00
C VAL A 18 -17.12 58.37 -120.70
N LEU A 19 -16.00 58.10 -121.37
CA LEU A 19 -15.13 56.97 -121.04
C LEU A 19 -14.50 57.13 -119.66
N LEU A 20 -13.98 58.32 -119.32
CA LEU A 20 -13.45 58.63 -117.99
C LEU A 20 -14.53 58.49 -116.91
N ASP A 21 -15.74 59.03 -117.13
CA ASP A 21 -16.86 58.89 -116.20
C ASP A 21 -17.23 57.41 -116.02
N LYS A 22 -17.35 56.65 -117.11
CA LYS A 22 -17.57 55.19 -117.05
C LYS A 22 -16.50 54.49 -116.22
N ASP A 23 -15.22 54.82 -116.43
CA ASP A 23 -14.11 54.23 -115.69
C ASP A 23 -14.18 54.61 -114.20
N THR A 24 -14.55 55.85 -113.85
CA THR A 24 -14.76 56.26 -112.45
C THR A 24 -15.93 55.53 -111.79
N TYR A 25 -17.06 55.35 -112.48
CA TYR A 25 -18.19 54.57 -111.98
C TYR A 25 -17.85 53.10 -111.84
N LEU A 26 -17.07 52.51 -112.76
CA LEU A 26 -16.58 51.14 -112.65
C LEU A 26 -15.68 50.95 -111.43
N VAL A 27 -14.77 51.90 -111.15
CA VAL A 27 -13.94 51.90 -109.94
C VAL A 27 -14.80 52.03 -108.68
N ALA A 28 -15.82 52.89 -108.68
CA ALA A 28 -16.74 53.03 -107.54
C ALA A 28 -17.56 51.75 -107.29
N ILE A 29 -18.09 51.14 -108.36
CA ILE A 29 -18.80 49.85 -108.30
C ILE A 29 -17.86 48.75 -107.76
N GLN A 30 -16.60 48.74 -108.20
CA GLN A 30 -15.62 47.77 -107.72
C GLN A 30 -15.33 47.96 -106.22
N LYS A 31 -15.11 49.19 -105.76
CA LYS A 31 -14.95 49.51 -104.33
C LYS A 31 -16.18 49.10 -103.51
N HIS A 32 -17.39 49.35 -104.00
CA HIS A 32 -18.62 48.93 -103.33
C HIS A 32 -18.76 47.40 -103.28
N LYS A 33 -18.41 46.69 -104.37
CA LYS A 33 -18.38 45.22 -104.39
C LYS A 33 -17.38 44.66 -103.38
N GLU A 34 -16.17 45.23 -103.31
CA GLU A 34 -15.15 44.86 -102.31
C GLU A 34 -15.65 45.13 -100.89
N HIS A 35 -16.34 46.25 -100.66
CA HIS A 35 -16.92 46.57 -99.36
C HIS A 35 -18.06 45.61 -98.98
N LEU A 36 -18.90 45.20 -99.94
CA LEU A 36 -19.93 44.17 -99.72
C LEU A 36 -19.29 42.83 -99.37
N VAL A 37 -18.25 42.41 -100.09
CA VAL A 37 -17.50 41.18 -99.78
C VAL A 37 -16.88 41.26 -98.37
N CYS A 38 -16.31 42.40 -97.98
CA CYS A 38 -15.78 42.62 -96.64
C CYS A 38 -16.87 42.57 -95.54
N LEU A 39 -18.06 43.08 -95.81
CA LEU A 39 -19.19 42.98 -94.89
C LEU A 39 -19.70 41.54 -94.79
N ASP A 40 -19.76 40.80 -95.90
CA ASP A 40 -20.16 39.40 -95.92
C ASP A 40 -19.18 38.50 -95.15
N THR A 41 -17.87 38.73 -95.25
CA THR A 41 -16.88 38.00 -94.45
C THR A 41 -17.07 38.28 -92.96
N LYS A 42 -17.22 39.55 -92.57
CA LYS A 42 -17.53 39.94 -91.18
C LYS A 42 -18.84 39.33 -90.68
N MET A 43 -19.88 39.29 -91.51
CA MET A 43 -21.14 38.63 -91.15
C MET A 43 -20.97 37.13 -90.92
N LYS A 44 -20.16 36.44 -91.75
CA LYS A 44 -19.84 35.03 -91.55
C LYS A 44 -19.07 34.81 -90.25
N GLU A 45 -18.05 35.61 -89.97
CA GLU A 45 -17.29 35.55 -88.71
C GLU A 45 -18.16 35.80 -87.48
N MET A 46 -19.08 36.77 -87.53
CA MET A 46 -19.98 37.03 -86.41
C MET A 46 -21.01 35.91 -86.23
N LYS A 47 -21.50 35.32 -87.32
CA LYS A 47 -22.37 34.13 -87.26
C LYS A 47 -21.66 32.93 -86.66
N THR A 48 -20.40 32.66 -87.03
CA THR A 48 -19.63 31.57 -86.44
C THR A 48 -19.35 31.81 -84.95
N LYS A 49 -18.98 33.03 -84.55
CA LYS A 49 -18.81 33.41 -83.13
C LYS A 49 -20.10 33.26 -82.32
N LEU A 50 -21.25 33.65 -82.88
CA LEU A 50 -22.55 33.47 -82.24
C LEU A 50 -22.93 31.99 -82.11
N TRP A 51 -22.65 31.19 -83.13
CA TRP A 51 -22.89 29.74 -83.08
C TRP A 51 -22.01 29.07 -82.02
N GLN A 52 -20.73 29.44 -81.95
CA GLN A 52 -19.80 28.93 -80.96
C GLN A 52 -20.24 29.30 -79.54
N ARG A 53 -20.59 30.57 -79.29
CA ARG A 53 -21.18 30.99 -77.99
C ARG A 53 -22.48 30.25 -77.66
N LYS A 54 -23.35 30.01 -78.64
CA LYS A 54 -24.60 29.27 -78.43
C LYS A 54 -24.34 27.80 -78.07
N LYS A 55 -23.30 27.20 -78.67
CA LYS A 55 -22.83 25.85 -78.35
C LYS A 55 -22.22 25.80 -76.94
N ASP A 56 -21.34 26.75 -76.61
CA ASP A 56 -20.67 26.83 -75.30
C ASP A 56 -21.65 27.11 -74.16
N MET A 57 -22.68 27.94 -74.40
CA MET A 57 -23.72 28.24 -73.41
C MET A 57 -24.71 27.10 -73.19
N GLY A 58 -24.64 26.02 -73.98
CA GLY A 58 -25.42 24.80 -73.77
C GLY A 58 -26.94 25.02 -73.71
N GLY A 59 -27.47 26.04 -74.37
CA GLY A 59 -28.90 26.36 -74.34
C GLY A 59 -29.47 26.70 -72.95
N ARG A 60 -30.74 27.12 -72.91
CA ARG A 60 -31.40 27.56 -71.67
C ARG A 60 -31.56 26.44 -70.64
N ILE A 61 -31.65 25.18 -71.10
CA ILE A 61 -31.85 24.00 -70.26
C ILE A 61 -30.58 23.67 -69.46
N SER A 62 -29.39 23.78 -70.06
CA SER A 62 -28.11 23.54 -69.35
C SER A 62 -27.84 24.60 -68.28
N ILE A 63 -28.21 25.86 -68.54
CA ILE A 63 -28.06 26.94 -67.57
C ILE A 63 -28.98 26.70 -66.37
N LEU A 64 -30.25 26.35 -66.61
CA LEU A 64 -31.19 26.02 -65.54
C LEU A 64 -30.73 24.79 -64.76
N SER A 65 -30.31 23.71 -65.43
CA SER A 65 -29.82 22.50 -64.76
C SER A 65 -28.58 22.80 -63.90
N ARG A 66 -27.64 23.64 -64.37
CA ARG A 66 -26.48 24.09 -63.58
C ARG A 66 -26.90 24.86 -62.34
N THR A 67 -27.84 25.79 -62.45
CA THR A 67 -28.34 26.54 -61.29
C THR A 67 -29.07 25.64 -60.29
N LEU A 68 -29.81 24.63 -60.76
CA LEU A 68 -30.45 23.64 -59.89
C LEU A 68 -29.42 22.76 -59.19
N HIS A 69 -28.37 22.32 -59.88
CA HIS A 69 -27.27 21.57 -59.27
C HIS A 69 -26.54 22.41 -58.22
N GLN A 70 -26.25 23.68 -58.51
CA GLN A 70 -25.67 24.59 -57.53
C GLN A 70 -26.56 24.78 -56.29
N LYS A 71 -27.87 24.98 -56.48
CA LYS A 71 -28.82 25.07 -55.35
C LYS A 71 -28.88 23.78 -54.54
N LYS A 72 -28.87 22.61 -55.18
CA LYS A 72 -28.82 21.31 -54.49
C LYS A 72 -27.51 21.17 -53.70
N HIS A 73 -26.39 21.57 -54.29
CA HIS A 73 -25.09 21.50 -53.62
C HIS A 73 -25.02 22.44 -52.41
N ILE A 74 -25.54 23.66 -52.53
CA ILE A 74 -25.67 24.59 -51.39
C ILE A 74 -26.48 23.95 -50.27
N ARG A 75 -27.65 23.36 -50.57
CA ARG A 75 -28.47 22.66 -49.56
C ARG A 75 -27.74 21.52 -48.87
N ILE A 76 -27.03 20.68 -49.63
CA ILE A 76 -26.24 19.57 -49.03
C ILE A 76 -25.16 20.12 -48.10
N MET A 77 -24.49 21.20 -48.50
CA MET A 77 -23.47 21.83 -47.66
C MET A 77 -24.08 22.47 -46.41
N GLU A 78 -25.24 23.12 -46.53
CA GLU A 78 -26.02 23.63 -45.39
C GLU A 78 -26.43 22.49 -44.44
N ASP A 79 -26.91 21.36 -44.99
CA ASP A 79 -27.29 20.18 -44.21
C ASP A 79 -26.07 19.58 -43.48
N HIS A 80 -24.91 19.51 -44.13
CA HIS A 80 -23.67 19.07 -43.49
C HIS A 80 -23.24 20.00 -42.35
N VAL A 81 -23.36 21.32 -42.54
CA VAL A 81 -23.05 22.30 -41.49
C VAL A 81 -24.04 22.15 -40.33
N ASN A 82 -25.34 22.05 -40.61
CA ASN A 82 -26.37 21.84 -39.59
C ASN A 82 -26.15 20.55 -38.82
N GLN A 83 -25.76 19.47 -39.51
CA GLN A 83 -25.42 18.20 -38.86
C GLN A 83 -24.19 18.34 -37.95
N ALA A 84 -23.14 19.04 -38.40
CA ALA A 84 -21.95 19.30 -37.59
C ALA A 84 -22.24 20.20 -36.38
N THR A 85 -23.11 21.21 -36.53
CA THR A 85 -23.55 22.05 -35.41
C THR A 85 -24.37 21.24 -34.41
N ALA A 86 -25.29 20.39 -34.88
CA ALA A 86 -26.10 19.55 -34.01
C ALA A 86 -25.25 18.51 -33.24
N THR A 87 -24.22 17.93 -33.87
CA THR A 87 -23.29 17.04 -33.15
C THR A 87 -22.44 17.81 -32.14
N TYR A 88 -21.99 19.02 -32.47
CA TYR A 88 -21.27 19.90 -31.56
C TYR A 88 -22.12 20.28 -30.33
N ASP A 89 -23.38 20.65 -30.52
CA ASP A 89 -24.29 21.02 -29.43
C ASP A 89 -24.58 19.82 -28.49
N LYS A 90 -24.67 18.61 -29.06
CA LYS A 90 -24.78 17.37 -28.26
C LYS A 90 -23.51 17.14 -27.43
N LEU A 91 -22.32 17.33 -28.01
CA LEU A 91 -21.06 17.20 -27.29
C LEU A 91 -20.93 18.27 -26.20
N LEU A 92 -21.36 19.50 -26.45
CA LEU A 92 -21.40 20.57 -25.44
C LEU A 92 -22.33 20.23 -24.30
N SER A 93 -23.53 19.72 -24.60
CA SER A 93 -24.50 19.30 -23.58
C SER A 93 -23.93 18.18 -22.71
N ARG A 94 -23.33 17.17 -23.33
CA ARG A 94 -22.66 16.09 -22.60
C ARG A 94 -21.46 16.59 -21.77
N ASN A 95 -20.69 17.54 -22.31
CA ASN A 95 -19.57 18.13 -21.57
C ASN A 95 -20.05 18.94 -20.36
N LYS A 96 -21.19 19.63 -20.47
CA LYS A 96 -21.83 20.33 -19.35
C LYS A 96 -22.26 19.35 -18.26
N GLU A 97 -22.93 18.26 -18.61
CA GLU A 97 -23.31 17.20 -17.65
C GLU A 97 -22.08 16.65 -16.91
N LEU A 98 -21.01 16.32 -17.64
CA LEU A 98 -19.77 15.83 -17.02
C LEU A 98 -19.14 16.86 -16.08
N ARG A 99 -19.20 18.16 -16.40
CA ARG A 99 -18.72 19.22 -15.50
C ARG A 99 -19.55 19.30 -14.22
N GLU A 100 -20.87 19.18 -14.34
CA GLU A 100 -21.78 19.16 -13.18
C GLU A 100 -21.53 17.93 -12.30
N GLU A 101 -21.30 16.76 -12.90
CA GLU A 101 -20.93 15.53 -12.20
C GLU A 101 -19.59 15.67 -11.47
N ILE A 102 -18.56 16.21 -12.13
CA ILE A 102 -17.25 16.48 -11.51
C ILE A 102 -17.41 17.42 -10.31
N GLU A 103 -18.21 18.48 -10.44
CA GLU A 103 -18.42 19.45 -9.37
C GLU A 103 -19.23 18.85 -8.22
N HIS A 104 -20.22 18.00 -8.51
CA HIS A 104 -20.94 17.22 -7.50
C HIS A 104 -19.99 16.30 -6.71
N LEU A 105 -19.14 15.54 -7.39
CA LEU A 105 -18.15 14.67 -6.76
C LEU A 105 -17.13 15.47 -5.93
N ARG A 106 -16.73 16.66 -6.38
CA ARG A 106 -15.86 17.56 -5.61
C ARG A 106 -16.50 18.03 -4.31
N ARG A 107 -17.79 18.41 -4.34
CA ARG A 107 -18.54 18.78 -3.14
C ARG A 107 -18.64 17.61 -2.16
N GLN A 108 -18.99 16.42 -2.65
CA GLN A 108 -19.03 15.21 -1.83
C GLN A 108 -17.68 14.91 -1.15
N ARG A 109 -16.58 15.00 -1.91
CA ARG A 109 -15.23 14.81 -1.36
C ARG A 109 -14.91 15.85 -0.28
N CYS A 110 -15.31 17.11 -0.47
CA CYS A 110 -15.13 18.16 0.52
C CYS A 110 -15.90 17.86 1.81
N THR A 111 -17.17 17.48 1.71
CA THR A 111 -18.00 17.07 2.85
C THR A 111 -17.40 15.86 3.59
N PHE A 112 -16.93 14.85 2.85
CA PHE A 112 -16.28 13.68 3.42
C PHE A 112 -14.98 14.03 4.15
N ALA A 113 -14.14 14.88 3.56
CA ALA A 113 -12.91 15.37 4.19
C ALA A 113 -13.20 16.13 5.50
N GLN A 114 -14.24 16.97 5.50
CA GLN A 114 -14.68 17.68 6.71
C GLN A 114 -15.18 16.72 7.80
N MET A 115 -15.96 15.71 7.43
CA MET A 115 -16.45 14.69 8.36
C MET A 115 -15.28 13.91 8.97
N ASN A 116 -14.31 13.49 8.14
CA ASN A 116 -13.12 12.78 8.62
C ASN A 116 -12.30 13.64 9.58
N LEU A 117 -12.09 14.93 9.26
CA LEU A 117 -11.39 15.84 10.16
C LEU A 117 -12.08 15.94 11.53
N CYS A 118 -13.41 16.06 11.53
CA CYS A 118 -14.21 16.08 12.75
C CYS A 118 -14.10 14.77 13.54
N LEU A 119 -14.14 13.62 12.87
CA LEU A 119 -13.95 12.31 13.51
C LEU A 119 -12.54 12.16 14.10
N SER A 120 -11.49 12.56 13.37
CA SER A 120 -10.12 12.53 13.88
C SER A 120 -9.94 13.43 15.11
N GLN A 121 -10.53 14.63 15.10
CA GLN A 121 -10.51 15.52 16.26
C GLN A 121 -11.24 14.91 17.47
N LYS A 122 -12.40 14.27 17.24
CA LYS A 122 -13.13 13.57 18.31
C LYS A 122 -12.32 12.41 18.88
N LEU A 123 -11.67 11.62 18.03
CA LEU A 123 -10.82 10.50 18.46
C LEU A 123 -9.65 11.02 19.33
N LEU A 124 -8.96 12.07 18.89
CA LEU A 124 -7.90 12.69 19.67
C LEU A 124 -8.41 13.23 21.02
N SER A 125 -9.59 13.86 21.04
CA SER A 125 -10.18 14.33 22.29
C SER A 125 -10.52 13.18 23.25
N GLN A 126 -11.00 12.04 22.74
CA GLN A 126 -11.27 10.85 23.55
C GLN A 126 -9.97 10.21 24.07
N HIS A 127 -8.92 10.18 23.25
CA HIS A 127 -7.61 9.71 23.68
C HIS A 127 -7.06 10.56 24.84
N ASN A 128 -7.13 11.89 24.73
CA ASN A 128 -6.69 12.77 25.81
C ASN A 128 -7.49 12.54 27.10
N VAL A 129 -8.81 12.34 27.00
CA VAL A 129 -9.64 12.02 28.17
C VAL A 129 -9.27 10.66 28.78
N MET A 130 -8.91 9.68 27.95
CA MET A 130 -8.41 8.38 28.41
C MET A 130 -7.07 8.53 29.13
N ASP A 131 -6.13 9.29 28.57
CA ASP A 131 -4.82 9.56 29.18
C ASP A 131 -4.98 10.26 30.53
N ASP A 132 -5.82 11.29 30.61
CA ASP A 132 -6.16 11.99 31.86
C ASP A 132 -6.75 11.03 32.91
N LEU A 133 -7.58 10.08 32.49
CA LEU A 133 -8.16 9.08 33.39
C LEU A 133 -7.09 8.10 33.89
N VAL A 134 -6.18 7.68 33.00
CA VAL A 134 -5.05 6.82 33.36
C VAL A 134 -4.15 7.54 34.36
N GLU A 135 -3.77 8.80 34.11
CA GLU A 135 -2.96 9.59 35.03
C GLU A 135 -3.63 9.73 36.40
N LYS A 136 -4.92 10.09 36.45
CA LYS A 136 -5.68 10.16 37.70
C LYS A 136 -5.74 8.83 38.42
N SER A 137 -5.87 7.72 37.68
CA SER A 137 -5.88 6.38 38.27
C SER A 137 -4.53 6.03 38.89
N LEU A 138 -3.41 6.33 38.20
CA LEU A 138 -2.05 6.11 38.71
C LEU A 138 -1.80 6.93 39.97
N LEU A 139 -2.17 8.21 39.97
CA LEU A 139 -2.07 9.07 41.16
C LEU A 139 -2.88 8.51 42.34
N ALA A 140 -4.09 8.00 42.10
CA ALA A 140 -4.89 7.36 43.15
C ALA A 140 -4.24 6.08 43.68
N TYR A 141 -3.59 5.29 42.82
CA TYR A 141 -2.86 4.09 43.22
C TYR A 141 -1.64 4.43 44.09
N ASP A 142 -0.87 5.45 43.72
CA ASP A 142 0.29 5.92 44.48
C ASP A 142 -0.13 6.45 45.85
N GLN A 143 -1.16 7.29 45.91
CA GLN A 143 -1.73 7.77 47.17
C GLN A 143 -2.19 6.63 48.09
N ARG A 144 -2.82 5.60 47.52
CA ARG A 144 -3.23 4.41 48.27
C ARG A 144 -2.02 3.63 48.78
N SER A 145 -1.00 3.44 47.95
CA SER A 145 0.26 2.76 48.32
C SER A 145 0.93 3.47 49.49
N ASP A 146 1.05 4.79 49.41
CA ASP A 146 1.61 5.64 50.45
C ASP A 146 0.81 5.57 51.75
N ALA A 147 -0.52 5.58 51.68
CA ALA A 147 -1.38 5.43 52.84
C ALA A 147 -1.20 4.06 53.52
N LEU A 148 -1.10 2.99 52.73
CA LEU A 148 -0.82 1.64 53.23
C LEU A 148 0.55 1.55 53.89
N ALA A 149 1.59 2.14 53.30
CA ALA A 149 2.92 2.22 53.89
C ALA A 149 2.90 2.96 55.24
N ARG A 150 2.21 4.11 55.32
CA ARG A 150 2.01 4.84 56.58
C ARG A 150 1.26 4.01 57.62
N MET A 151 0.19 3.32 57.24
CA MET A 151 -0.56 2.44 58.14
C MET A 151 0.29 1.28 58.67
N LEU A 152 1.10 0.65 57.82
CA LEU A 152 2.00 -0.42 58.23
C LEU A 152 3.06 0.08 59.22
N ALA A 153 3.67 1.23 58.95
CA ALA A 153 4.63 1.85 59.85
C ALA A 153 4.02 2.17 61.23
N VAL A 154 2.79 2.69 61.27
CA VAL A 154 2.07 2.94 62.53
C VAL A 154 1.75 1.62 63.25
N ARG A 155 1.31 0.59 62.53
CA ARG A 155 1.03 -0.74 63.11
C ARG A 155 2.29 -1.37 63.71
N GLU A 156 3.42 -1.28 63.03
CA GLU A 156 4.70 -1.79 63.56
C GLU A 156 5.19 -1.01 64.78
N ARG A 157 5.04 0.32 64.78
CA ARG A 157 5.34 1.14 65.96
C ARG A 157 4.46 0.74 67.15
N SER A 158 3.15 0.60 66.94
CA SER A 158 2.22 0.15 67.98
C SER A 158 2.58 -1.24 68.51
N LYS A 159 2.92 -2.21 67.63
CA LYS A 159 3.39 -3.53 68.06
C LYS A 159 4.65 -3.44 68.94
N ARG A 160 5.63 -2.62 68.54
CA ARG A 160 6.85 -2.39 69.33
C ARG A 160 6.53 -1.80 70.70
N GLU A 161 5.69 -0.77 70.76
CA GLU A 161 5.24 -0.14 72.01
C GLU A 161 4.49 -1.13 72.92
N THR A 162 3.60 -1.96 72.38
CA THR A 162 2.93 -3.00 73.17
C THR A 162 3.91 -4.03 73.70
N GLY A 163 4.94 -4.40 72.93
CA GLY A 163 6.00 -5.29 73.37
C GLY A 163 6.79 -4.70 74.54
N LEU A 164 7.17 -3.42 74.45
CA LEU A 164 7.86 -2.70 75.51
C LEU A 164 7.01 -2.56 76.79
N CYS A 165 5.73 -2.21 76.65
CA CYS A 165 4.82 -2.12 77.78
C CYS A 165 4.64 -3.48 78.48
N LEU A 166 4.58 -4.58 77.72
CA LEU A 166 4.53 -5.93 78.29
C LEU A 166 5.81 -6.27 79.06
N THR A 167 6.99 -5.96 78.52
CA THR A 167 8.26 -6.21 79.23
C THR A 167 8.34 -5.40 80.52
N GLU A 168 8.05 -4.10 80.47
CA GLU A 168 7.99 -3.23 81.66
C GLU A 168 7.01 -3.77 82.71
N MET A 169 5.83 -4.24 82.28
CA MET A 169 4.83 -4.81 83.19
C MET A 169 5.31 -6.10 83.85
N THR A 170 6.05 -6.96 83.12
CA THR A 170 6.65 -8.15 83.73
C THR A 170 7.77 -7.83 84.70
N GLU A 171 8.57 -6.80 84.44
CA GLU A 171 9.63 -6.34 85.35
C GLU A 171 9.05 -5.75 86.63
N LEU A 172 8.06 -4.86 86.53
CA LEU A 172 7.33 -4.33 87.68
C LEU A 172 6.71 -5.45 88.52
N LYS A 173 6.14 -6.48 87.86
CA LYS A 173 5.58 -7.65 88.56
C LYS A 173 6.65 -8.44 89.30
N ARG A 174 7.83 -8.65 88.71
CA ARG A 174 8.98 -9.30 89.38
C ARG A 174 9.44 -8.51 90.59
N VAL A 175 9.49 -7.18 90.48
CA VAL A 175 9.85 -6.28 91.59
C VAL A 175 8.83 -6.38 92.72
N ILE A 176 7.53 -6.35 92.40
CA ILE A 176 6.45 -6.53 93.39
C ILE A 176 6.55 -7.89 94.08
N ASP A 177 6.74 -8.98 93.32
CA ASP A 177 6.87 -10.34 93.87
C ASP A 177 8.08 -10.43 94.81
N HIS A 178 9.20 -9.79 94.46
CA HIS A 178 10.37 -9.69 95.34
C HIS A 178 10.03 -8.94 96.64
N TYR A 179 9.38 -7.78 96.56
CA TYR A 179 8.92 -7.04 97.74
C TYR A 179 7.94 -7.84 98.60
N MET A 180 7.01 -8.59 97.99
CA MET A 180 6.06 -9.46 98.70
C MET A 180 6.76 -10.62 99.41
N LYS A 181 7.74 -11.26 98.75
CA LYS A 181 8.58 -12.29 99.37
C LYS A 181 9.41 -11.75 100.52
N LEU A 182 10.00 -10.57 100.37
CA LEU A 182 10.75 -9.91 101.43
C LEU A 182 9.84 -9.57 102.62
N ARG A 183 8.64 -9.02 102.35
CA ARG A 183 7.65 -8.71 103.38
C ARG A 183 7.18 -9.95 104.11
N SER A 184 6.86 -11.04 103.40
CA SER A 184 6.44 -12.31 104.02
C SER A 184 7.56 -12.94 104.85
N PHE A 185 8.81 -12.85 104.38
CA PHE A 185 10.00 -13.26 105.13
C PHE A 185 10.15 -12.44 106.42
N MET A 186 10.03 -11.11 106.36
CA MET A 186 10.09 -10.24 107.55
C MET A 186 9.00 -10.58 108.56
N VAL A 187 7.76 -10.82 108.09
CA VAL A 187 6.65 -11.26 108.96
C VAL A 187 6.95 -12.61 109.60
N LYS A 188 7.49 -13.57 108.86
CA LYS A 188 7.84 -14.90 109.39
C LYS A 188 8.97 -14.81 110.44
N LYS A 189 10.00 -14.01 110.16
CA LYS A 189 11.10 -13.72 111.10
C LYS A 189 10.61 -13.00 112.37
N SER A 190 9.60 -12.14 112.26
CA SER A 190 9.00 -11.45 113.42
C SER A 190 8.09 -12.37 114.27
N LYS A 191 7.67 -13.53 113.74
CA LYS A 191 6.79 -14.48 114.44
C LYS A 191 7.54 -15.60 115.17
N GLU A 192 8.83 -15.77 114.94
CA GLU A 192 9.63 -16.82 115.58
C GLU A 192 10.61 -16.22 116.59
N ARG A 193 10.07 -15.89 117.77
CA ARG A 193 10.77 -15.79 119.06
C ARG A 193 9.73 -15.74 120.20
N VAL A 194 9.27 -16.91 120.60
CA VAL A 194 8.95 -17.21 122.00
C VAL A 194 9.91 -18.34 122.41
N PRO A 195 10.80 -18.14 123.40
CA PRO A 195 11.97 -18.99 123.60
C PRO A 195 11.70 -20.14 124.57
N MET A 196 12.26 -21.33 124.32
CA MET A 196 12.54 -22.35 125.33
C MET A 196 13.59 -23.36 124.80
N GLY A 197 14.72 -23.47 125.51
CA GLY A 197 15.72 -24.57 125.51
C GLY A 197 16.54 -24.75 124.22
N GLU A 198 17.74 -24.20 124.09
CA GLU A 198 19.05 -24.73 124.54
C GLU A 198 19.51 -26.01 123.84
N ASP A 199 20.61 -25.82 123.09
CA ASP A 199 21.80 -26.67 123.02
C ASP A 199 21.64 -28.13 122.58
N GLU A 200 21.71 -28.36 121.27
CA GLU A 200 22.41 -29.53 120.67
C GLU A 200 22.68 -29.38 119.16
N ASP A 201 22.07 -28.41 118.46
CA ASP A 201 22.18 -28.27 117.00
C ASP A 201 23.40 -27.51 116.47
N THR A 202 24.27 -26.98 117.34
CA THR A 202 25.42 -26.15 116.93
C THR A 202 26.68 -26.94 116.60
N LYS A 203 26.75 -28.24 116.93
CA LYS A 203 27.92 -29.10 116.63
C LYS A 203 27.77 -29.92 115.34
N LYS A 204 26.56 -30.32 114.94
CA LYS A 204 26.34 -31.06 113.66
C LYS A 204 26.36 -30.15 112.42
N ARG A 205 25.97 -28.88 112.55
CA ARG A 205 25.99 -27.92 111.42
C ARG A 205 27.39 -27.48 110.99
N LYS A 206 28.42 -27.69 111.82
CA LYS A 206 29.81 -27.33 111.47
C LYS A 206 30.55 -28.41 110.68
N ALA A 207 30.10 -29.66 110.71
CA ALA A 207 30.71 -30.76 109.94
C ALA A 207 30.16 -30.84 108.51
N GLU A 208 28.87 -30.58 108.32
CA GLU A 208 28.21 -30.62 107.00
C GLU A 208 28.51 -29.37 106.13
N GLN A 209 28.86 -28.26 106.77
CA GLN A 209 29.28 -27.04 106.07
C GLN A 209 30.72 -27.18 105.53
N ALA A 210 31.58 -27.94 106.21
CA ALA A 210 32.96 -28.18 105.77
C ALA A 210 33.06 -29.10 104.53
N GLU A 211 32.16 -30.08 104.37
CA GLU A 211 32.12 -30.92 103.17
C GLU A 211 31.49 -30.22 101.94
N ARG A 212 30.50 -29.35 102.13
CA ARG A 212 29.95 -28.52 101.04
C ARG A 212 30.95 -27.47 100.54
N GLU A 213 31.85 -27.01 101.40
CA GLU A 213 32.95 -26.13 101.02
C GLU A 213 34.04 -26.88 100.21
N GLN A 214 34.22 -28.19 100.38
CA GLN A 214 35.14 -29.01 99.57
C GLN A 214 34.62 -29.31 98.16
N MET A 215 33.31 -29.51 97.97
CA MET A 215 32.72 -29.70 96.62
C MET A 215 32.51 -28.39 95.84
N GLY A 216 32.66 -27.23 96.48
CA GLY A 216 32.75 -25.92 95.81
C GLY A 216 34.14 -25.62 95.21
N GLY A 217 35.17 -26.40 95.59
CA GLY A 217 36.55 -26.19 95.17
C GLY A 217 36.83 -26.51 93.70
N GLN A 218 36.15 -27.51 93.12
CA GLN A 218 36.39 -27.94 91.73
C GLN A 218 35.89 -26.92 90.70
N SER A 219 34.84 -26.15 91.02
CA SER A 219 34.45 -25.02 90.16
C SER A 219 35.48 -23.90 90.26
N LEU A 220 36.02 -23.61 91.45
CA LEU A 220 37.04 -22.58 91.62
C LEU A 220 38.37 -22.97 90.97
N GLU A 221 38.76 -24.24 91.04
CA GLU A 221 39.97 -24.77 90.40
C GLU A 221 39.84 -24.79 88.87
N THR A 222 38.68 -25.14 88.32
CA THR A 222 38.43 -25.05 86.87
C THR A 222 38.34 -23.61 86.38
N TYR A 223 37.74 -22.68 87.15
CA TYR A 223 37.78 -21.24 86.85
C TYR A 223 39.18 -20.66 87.01
N LYS A 224 39.99 -21.10 87.98
CA LYS A 224 41.39 -20.72 88.14
C LYS A 224 42.27 -21.25 87.00
N ALA A 225 42.03 -22.47 86.55
CA ALA A 225 42.73 -23.05 85.40
C ALA A 225 42.36 -22.35 84.09
N LEU A 226 41.06 -22.04 83.87
CA LEU A 226 40.60 -21.21 82.76
C LEU A 226 41.17 -19.79 82.83
N HIS A 227 41.23 -19.21 84.02
CA HIS A 227 41.80 -17.89 84.26
C HIS A 227 43.32 -17.87 83.99
N GLN A 228 44.06 -18.89 84.40
CA GLN A 228 45.48 -19.04 84.07
C GLN A 228 45.68 -19.16 82.56
N LEU A 229 44.85 -19.94 81.86
CA LEU A 229 44.89 -20.06 80.40
C LEU A 229 44.60 -18.73 79.69
N ILE A 230 43.63 -17.95 80.20
CA ILE A 230 43.27 -16.63 79.62
C ILE A 230 44.38 -15.60 79.89
N VAL A 231 45.02 -15.63 81.06
CA VAL A 231 46.14 -14.75 81.39
C VAL A 231 47.40 -15.11 80.60
N GLU A 232 47.65 -16.40 80.36
CA GLU A 232 48.77 -16.87 79.52
C GLU A 232 48.61 -16.48 78.04
N VAL A 233 47.38 -16.49 77.51
CA VAL A 233 47.09 -16.09 76.12
C VAL A 233 46.95 -14.57 75.96
N GLY A 234 46.44 -13.88 76.98
CA GLY A 234 46.19 -12.43 76.97
C GLY A 234 47.38 -11.56 77.39
N GLY A 235 48.41 -12.12 78.01
CA GLY A 235 49.71 -11.45 78.26
C GLY A 235 49.74 -10.36 79.34
N ASP A 236 48.60 -9.86 79.82
CA ASP A 236 48.52 -8.76 80.79
C ASP A 236 47.92 -9.18 82.15
N ASN A 237 48.49 -8.67 83.26
CA ASN A 237 48.21 -9.13 84.62
C ASN A 237 46.96 -8.52 85.30
N ASN A 238 46.18 -7.69 84.59
CA ASN A 238 45.02 -6.98 85.16
C ASN A 238 43.70 -7.44 84.53
N LEU A 239 42.88 -8.16 85.30
CA LEU A 239 41.60 -8.73 84.87
C LEU A 239 40.65 -7.70 84.21
N GLY A 240 40.63 -6.47 84.73
CA GLY A 240 39.80 -5.40 84.17
C GLY A 240 40.22 -4.95 82.77
N GLN A 241 41.53 -4.96 82.47
CA GLN A 241 42.07 -4.60 81.16
C GLN A 241 41.83 -5.71 80.13
N ILE A 242 41.94 -6.97 80.55
CA ILE A 242 41.59 -8.12 79.69
C ILE A 242 40.11 -8.06 79.29
N ILE A 243 39.21 -7.80 80.24
CA ILE A 243 37.77 -7.73 79.93
C ILE A 243 37.46 -6.56 78.99
N THR A 244 38.08 -5.39 79.19
CA THR A 244 37.87 -4.27 78.26
C THR A 244 38.43 -4.57 76.87
N LEU A 245 39.61 -5.19 76.76
CA LEU A 245 40.17 -5.62 75.48
C LEU A 245 39.31 -6.69 74.81
N PHE A 246 38.77 -7.64 75.57
CA PHE A 246 37.84 -8.65 75.03
C PHE A 246 36.51 -8.05 74.59
N MET A 247 35.96 -7.07 75.32
CA MET A 247 34.76 -6.37 74.87
C MET A 247 35.03 -5.54 73.61
N GLU A 248 36.18 -4.87 73.54
CA GLU A 248 36.61 -4.15 72.34
C GLU A 248 36.82 -5.13 71.16
N ASP A 249 37.43 -6.28 71.39
CA ASP A 249 37.61 -7.34 70.38
C ASP A 249 36.29 -7.99 69.97
N GLU A 250 35.34 -8.20 70.89
CA GLU A 250 33.99 -8.67 70.59
C GLU A 250 33.20 -7.64 69.77
N ASP A 251 33.25 -6.37 70.15
CA ASP A 251 32.61 -5.28 69.42
C ASP A 251 33.22 -5.11 68.02
N ASN A 252 34.56 -5.20 67.91
CA ASN A 252 35.26 -5.21 66.63
C ASN A 252 34.88 -6.42 65.78
N SER A 253 34.84 -7.61 66.38
CA SER A 253 34.45 -8.85 65.70
C SER A 253 32.99 -8.81 65.24
N PHE A 254 32.10 -8.22 66.05
CA PHE A 254 30.70 -7.99 65.69
C PHE A 254 30.57 -6.97 64.56
N ALA A 255 31.36 -5.89 64.57
CA ALA A 255 31.42 -4.92 63.48
C ALA A 255 31.92 -5.56 62.17
N TYR A 256 32.98 -6.39 62.23
CA TYR A 256 33.47 -7.13 61.07
C TYR A 256 32.45 -8.15 60.56
N PHE A 257 31.73 -8.84 61.44
CA PHE A 257 30.67 -9.76 61.05
C PHE A 257 29.52 -9.04 60.34
N ASN A 258 29.10 -7.88 60.84
CA ASN A 258 28.08 -7.06 60.19
C ASN A 258 28.55 -6.55 58.83
N TYR A 259 29.77 -6.04 58.76
CA TYR A 259 30.37 -5.61 57.49
C TYR A 259 30.50 -6.75 56.48
N MET A 260 30.92 -7.93 56.92
CA MET A 260 31.01 -9.13 56.08
C MET A 260 29.62 -9.58 55.60
N ASN A 261 28.59 -9.46 56.44
CA ASN A 261 27.21 -9.74 56.04
C ASN A 261 26.69 -8.71 55.03
N GLU A 262 26.98 -7.42 55.19
CA GLU A 262 26.64 -6.38 54.21
C GLU A 262 27.36 -6.59 52.87
N LEU A 263 28.65 -6.93 52.91
CA LEU A 263 29.41 -7.31 51.72
C LEU A 263 28.86 -8.59 51.07
N ASN A 264 28.46 -9.58 51.85
CA ASN A 264 27.88 -10.81 51.30
C ASN A 264 26.49 -10.54 50.69
N ASN A 265 25.68 -9.69 51.33
CA ASN A 265 24.40 -9.25 50.79
C ASN A 265 24.59 -8.46 49.49
N SER A 266 25.52 -7.52 49.45
CA SER A 266 25.82 -6.78 48.21
C SER A 266 26.37 -7.71 47.12
N SER A 267 27.26 -8.65 47.46
CA SER A 267 27.76 -9.68 46.53
C SER A 267 26.61 -10.52 45.96
N ASN A 268 25.67 -10.95 46.79
CA ASN A 268 24.50 -11.70 46.36
C ASN A 268 23.58 -10.86 45.47
N MET A 269 23.36 -9.58 45.80
CA MET A 269 22.58 -8.67 44.97
C MET A 269 23.23 -8.45 43.60
N LEU A 270 24.56 -8.25 43.55
CA LEU A 270 25.30 -8.16 42.28
C LEU A 270 25.22 -9.46 41.49
N LYS A 271 25.36 -10.63 42.12
CA LYS A 271 25.19 -11.94 41.45
C LYS A 271 23.78 -12.10 40.89
N CYS A 272 22.75 -11.75 41.65
CA CYS A 272 21.38 -11.76 41.17
C CYS A 272 21.18 -10.80 39.98
N HIS A 273 21.80 -9.62 40.01
CA HIS A 273 21.73 -8.67 38.90
C HIS A 273 22.47 -9.19 37.65
N ILE A 274 23.67 -9.76 37.82
CA ILE A 274 24.41 -10.41 36.73
C ILE A 274 23.58 -11.55 36.12
N ASN A 275 22.91 -12.36 36.95
CA ASN A 275 22.08 -13.45 36.46
C ASN A 275 20.84 -12.94 35.70
N LYS A 276 20.23 -11.84 36.14
CA LYS A 276 19.13 -11.19 35.41
C LYS A 276 19.61 -10.68 34.06
N LEU A 277 20.71 -9.92 34.03
CA LEU A 277 21.30 -9.42 32.78
C LEU A 277 21.67 -10.55 31.82
N ARG A 278 22.20 -11.67 32.34
CA ARG A 278 22.48 -12.86 31.52
C ARG A 278 21.20 -13.49 30.95
N SER A 279 20.13 -13.56 31.73
CA SER A 279 18.82 -14.01 31.23
C SER A 279 18.31 -13.09 30.12
N ASP A 280 18.33 -11.77 30.37
CA ASP A 280 17.86 -10.77 29.41
C ASP A 280 18.66 -10.83 28.10
N ILE A 281 19.99 -11.05 28.16
CA ILE A 281 20.82 -11.25 26.97
C ILE A 281 20.38 -12.49 26.19
N VAL A 282 20.12 -13.62 26.85
CA VAL A 282 19.68 -14.86 26.20
C VAL A 282 18.31 -14.67 25.55
N ASP A 283 17.39 -13.99 26.23
CA ASP A 283 16.04 -13.71 25.72
C ASP A 283 16.11 -12.79 24.48
N LEU A 284 16.91 -11.72 24.53
CA LEU A 284 17.13 -10.83 23.38
C LEU A 284 17.83 -11.53 22.21
N GLU A 285 18.78 -12.43 22.47
CA GLU A 285 19.41 -13.24 21.43
C GLU A 285 18.41 -14.20 20.76
N LEU A 286 17.46 -14.74 21.52
CA LEU A 286 16.42 -15.62 21.00
C LEU A 286 15.40 -14.83 20.16
N GLU A 287 14.96 -13.67 20.63
CA GLU A 287 14.11 -12.76 19.87
C GLU A 287 14.78 -12.32 18.56
N LYS A 288 16.07 -11.97 18.62
CA LYS A 288 16.84 -11.61 17.43
C LYS A 288 16.90 -12.76 16.42
N LYS A 289 17.17 -13.98 16.87
CA LYS A 289 17.18 -15.16 15.98
C LYS A 289 15.83 -15.40 15.32
N GLN A 290 14.73 -15.28 16.08
CA GLN A 290 13.38 -15.43 15.54
C GLN A 290 13.08 -14.35 14.49
N TYR A 291 13.45 -13.09 14.76
CA TYR A 291 13.29 -11.99 13.81
C TYR A 291 14.12 -12.22 12.54
N ASP A 292 15.38 -12.62 12.68
CA ASP A 292 16.28 -12.92 11.56
C ASP A 292 15.73 -14.07 10.70
N GLU A 293 15.19 -15.12 11.31
CA GLU A 293 14.54 -16.24 10.61
C GLU A 293 13.28 -15.77 9.85
N GLN A 294 12.43 -14.97 10.47
CA GLN A 294 11.24 -14.40 9.82
C GLN A 294 11.61 -13.50 8.63
N CYS A 295 12.58 -12.60 8.82
CA CYS A 295 13.10 -11.77 7.74
C CYS A 295 13.69 -12.62 6.61
N GLN A 296 14.42 -13.69 6.93
CA GLN A 296 14.99 -14.57 5.91
C GLN A 296 13.91 -15.32 5.11
N VAL A 297 12.82 -15.75 5.77
CA VAL A 297 11.68 -16.38 5.09
C VAL A 297 10.99 -15.38 4.15
N GLN A 298 10.72 -14.17 4.61
CA GLN A 298 10.11 -13.11 3.79
C GLN A 298 11.00 -12.74 2.60
N LEU A 299 12.31 -12.61 2.80
CA LEU A 299 13.27 -12.34 1.72
C LEU A 299 13.27 -13.45 0.68
N LYS A 300 13.25 -14.73 1.10
CA LYS A 300 13.17 -15.87 0.18
C LYS A 300 11.86 -15.88 -0.62
N GLN A 301 10.74 -15.54 0.01
CA GLN A 301 9.44 -15.42 -0.68
C GLN A 301 9.46 -14.31 -1.73
N LEU A 302 9.89 -13.10 -1.36
CA LEU A 302 10.01 -11.96 -2.28
C LEU A 302 10.99 -12.24 -3.42
N GLN A 303 12.10 -12.93 -3.14
CA GLN A 303 13.05 -13.35 -4.16
C GLN A 303 12.43 -14.36 -5.14
N GLY A 304 11.62 -15.30 -4.63
CA GLY A 304 10.85 -16.24 -5.46
C GLY A 304 9.85 -15.55 -6.37
N GLU A 305 9.06 -14.60 -5.83
CA GLU A 305 8.12 -13.81 -6.61
C GLU A 305 8.81 -12.97 -7.69
N LEU A 306 9.96 -12.36 -7.37
CA LEU A 306 10.77 -11.61 -8.32
C LEU A 306 11.28 -12.49 -9.46
N GLU A 307 11.75 -13.69 -9.15
CA GLU A 307 12.24 -14.62 -10.18
C GLU A 307 11.09 -15.14 -11.06
N GLN A 308 9.93 -15.43 -10.45
CA GLN A 308 8.73 -15.81 -11.20
C GLN A 308 8.30 -14.68 -12.15
N ARG A 309 8.18 -13.44 -11.66
CA ARG A 309 7.83 -12.26 -12.48
C ARG A 309 8.86 -12.02 -13.59
N ARG A 310 10.16 -12.17 -13.29
CA ARG A 310 11.23 -12.09 -14.32
C ARG A 310 11.09 -13.16 -15.38
N SER A 311 10.81 -14.40 -15.01
CA SER A 311 10.61 -15.49 -15.96
C SER A 311 9.41 -15.22 -16.88
N MET A 312 8.30 -14.73 -16.32
CA MET A 312 7.12 -14.33 -17.10
C MET A 312 7.44 -13.18 -18.06
N ALA A 313 8.12 -12.13 -17.59
CA ALA A 313 8.53 -11.02 -18.43
C ALA A 313 9.47 -11.44 -19.57
N ASN A 314 10.43 -12.33 -19.29
CA ASN A 314 11.34 -12.88 -20.29
C ASN A 314 10.60 -13.74 -21.32
N ASN A 315 9.61 -14.54 -20.89
CA ASN A 315 8.77 -15.32 -21.79
C ASN A 315 7.89 -14.44 -22.69
N LEU A 316 7.34 -13.34 -22.16
CA LEU A 316 6.60 -12.39 -22.98
C LEU A 316 7.51 -11.67 -23.96
N LYS A 317 8.72 -11.29 -23.53
CA LYS A 317 9.72 -10.67 -24.40
C LYS A 317 10.17 -11.61 -25.51
N SER A 318 10.39 -12.89 -25.22
CA SER A 318 10.74 -13.89 -26.24
C SER A 318 9.61 -14.06 -27.25
N LYS A 319 8.35 -14.21 -26.80
CA LYS A 319 7.16 -14.25 -27.67
C LYS A 319 7.07 -13.00 -28.54
N TYR A 320 7.24 -11.81 -27.97
CA TYR A 320 7.23 -10.54 -28.70
C TYR A 320 8.32 -10.50 -29.78
N THR A 321 9.56 -10.90 -29.46
CA THR A 321 10.63 -10.93 -30.47
C THR A 321 10.38 -11.92 -31.60
N VAL A 322 9.70 -13.05 -31.34
CA VAL A 322 9.29 -13.99 -32.38
C VAL A 322 8.24 -13.36 -33.30
N VAL A 323 7.23 -12.69 -32.72
CA VAL A 323 6.19 -11.99 -33.50
C VAL A 323 6.78 -10.87 -34.35
N LEU A 324 7.72 -10.08 -33.82
CA LEU A 324 8.40 -9.04 -34.60
C LEU A 324 9.18 -9.64 -35.78
N LYS A 325 9.93 -10.74 -35.57
CA LYS A 325 10.63 -11.44 -36.66
C LYS A 325 9.66 -11.93 -37.74
N PHE A 326 8.51 -12.46 -37.33
CA PHE A 326 7.46 -12.88 -38.27
C PHE A 326 6.90 -11.69 -39.05
N LEU A 327 6.61 -10.56 -38.39
CA LEU A 327 6.14 -9.35 -39.07
C LEU A 327 7.17 -8.80 -40.06
N ASP A 328 8.46 -8.79 -39.71
CA ASP A 328 9.52 -8.35 -40.63
C ASP A 328 9.67 -9.31 -41.83
N GLN A 329 9.50 -10.62 -41.63
CA GLN A 329 9.41 -11.58 -42.74
C GLN A 329 8.21 -11.30 -43.65
N GLN A 330 7.05 -10.93 -43.10
CA GLN A 330 5.89 -10.56 -43.92
C GLN A 330 6.11 -9.24 -44.66
N LYS A 331 6.71 -8.22 -44.02
CA LYS A 331 7.06 -6.95 -44.68
C LYS A 331 8.00 -7.17 -45.86
N THR A 332 9.03 -8.00 -45.68
CA THR A 332 9.97 -8.34 -46.76
C THR A 332 9.30 -9.15 -47.87
N ALA A 333 8.39 -10.07 -47.56
CA ALA A 333 7.60 -10.80 -48.55
C ALA A 333 6.67 -9.88 -49.36
N VAL A 334 5.99 -8.94 -48.69
CA VAL A 334 5.15 -7.91 -49.34
C VAL A 334 6.00 -7.02 -50.24
N ALA A 335 7.17 -6.55 -49.79
CA ALA A 335 8.09 -5.78 -50.60
C ALA A 335 8.58 -6.57 -51.84
N HIS A 336 8.88 -7.85 -51.68
CA HIS A 336 9.27 -8.72 -52.78
C HIS A 336 8.13 -8.91 -53.80
N LEU A 337 6.90 -9.16 -53.35
CA LEU A 337 5.72 -9.25 -54.23
C LEU A 337 5.47 -7.94 -54.96
N PHE A 338 5.59 -6.80 -54.27
CA PHE A 338 5.43 -5.48 -54.86
C PHE A 338 6.42 -5.23 -55.99
N ASN A 339 7.69 -5.61 -55.81
CA ASN A 339 8.71 -5.54 -56.85
C ASN A 339 8.44 -6.51 -58.01
N LYS A 340 8.03 -7.75 -57.72
CA LYS A 340 7.75 -8.77 -58.76
C LYS A 340 6.57 -8.39 -59.65
N MET A 341 5.54 -7.77 -59.06
CA MET A 341 4.32 -7.36 -59.76
C MET A 341 4.45 -5.98 -60.44
N ARG A 342 5.62 -5.33 -60.35
CA ARG A 342 5.91 -3.99 -60.92
C ARG A 342 4.86 -2.94 -60.56
N CYS A 343 4.39 -2.96 -59.31
CA CYS A 343 3.39 -2.01 -58.84
C CYS A 343 3.96 -0.58 -58.76
N ASN A 344 3.14 0.42 -59.06
CA ASN A 344 3.59 1.80 -59.14
C ASN A 344 3.76 2.41 -57.72
N ILE A 345 4.99 2.82 -57.38
CA ILE A 345 5.35 3.36 -56.05
C ILE A 345 4.92 4.84 -55.89
N ALA A 346 4.72 5.55 -57.01
CA ALA A 346 4.45 6.99 -57.05
C ALA A 346 3.26 7.48 -56.19
N PRO A 347 2.11 6.76 -56.11
CA PRO A 347 0.97 7.19 -55.29
C PRO A 347 1.25 7.14 -53.78
N ILE A 348 2.15 6.25 -53.35
CA ILE A 348 2.53 6.06 -51.94
C ILE A 348 3.60 7.08 -51.57
N THR A 349 4.63 7.25 -52.41
CA THR A 349 5.70 8.24 -52.18
C THR A 349 5.17 9.68 -52.14
N GLY A 350 4.18 10.01 -52.97
CA GLY A 350 3.55 11.33 -52.97
C GLY A 350 2.68 11.65 -51.74
N LYS A 351 2.21 10.63 -51.01
CA LYS A 351 1.35 10.79 -49.82
C LYS A 351 2.09 10.69 -48.49
N LEU A 352 3.17 9.91 -48.42
CA LEU A 352 3.85 9.57 -47.17
C LEU A 352 5.25 10.18 -47.01
N GLY A 353 5.80 10.83 -48.05
CA GLY A 353 7.00 11.70 -47.94
C GLY A 353 8.33 11.04 -47.55
N CYS A 354 8.34 9.78 -47.12
CA CYS A 354 9.54 9.06 -46.70
C CYS A 354 9.61 7.67 -47.35
N SER A 355 10.82 7.34 -47.84
CA SER A 355 11.38 6.05 -48.28
C SER A 355 10.38 4.98 -48.75
N GLY A 356 10.51 4.51 -49.99
CA GLY A 356 9.74 3.41 -50.58
C GLY A 356 9.93 2.02 -49.94
N MET A 357 10.21 1.97 -48.64
CA MET A 357 10.30 0.79 -47.80
C MET A 357 8.96 0.54 -47.09
N VAL A 358 8.64 -0.74 -46.89
CA VAL A 358 7.43 -1.18 -46.19
C VAL A 358 7.64 -1.03 -44.66
N THR A 359 7.00 -0.05 -44.04
CA THR A 359 6.92 0.23 -42.59
C THR A 359 5.54 -0.14 -42.04
N ASP A 360 5.42 -0.36 -40.72
CA ASP A 360 4.16 -0.83 -40.11
C ASP A 360 2.93 0.03 -40.45
N ASP A 361 3.12 1.35 -40.54
CA ASP A 361 2.04 2.29 -40.87
C ASP A 361 1.64 2.27 -42.35
N ASN A 362 2.52 1.79 -43.24
CA ASN A 362 2.31 1.83 -44.68
C ASN A 362 2.02 0.45 -45.31
N VAL A 363 2.23 -0.66 -44.57
CA VAL A 363 1.96 -2.04 -45.03
C VAL A 363 0.55 -2.19 -45.60
N THR A 364 -0.45 -1.63 -44.95
CA THR A 364 -1.86 -1.70 -45.39
C THR A 364 -2.08 -1.03 -46.74
N GLN A 365 -1.40 0.09 -46.99
CA GLN A 365 -1.49 0.82 -48.25
C GLN A 365 -0.74 0.10 -49.39
N PHE A 366 0.41 -0.52 -49.08
CA PHE A 366 1.12 -1.40 -50.02
C PHE A 366 0.28 -2.61 -50.44
N ILE A 367 -0.42 -3.24 -49.50
CA ILE A 367 -1.32 -4.37 -49.78
C ILE A 367 -2.51 -3.91 -50.62
N GLY A 368 -3.15 -2.78 -50.33
CA GLY A 368 -4.28 -2.30 -51.13
C GLY A 368 -3.93 -2.04 -52.60
N ILE A 369 -2.72 -1.53 -52.88
CA ILE A 369 -2.24 -1.33 -54.25
C ILE A 369 -1.86 -2.65 -54.92
N LEU A 370 -1.28 -3.60 -54.17
CA LEU A 370 -1.06 -4.96 -54.66
C LEU A 370 -2.38 -5.63 -55.07
N GLU A 371 -3.42 -5.50 -54.24
CA GLU A 371 -4.75 -6.06 -54.51
C GLU A 371 -5.37 -5.49 -55.78
N GLU A 372 -5.26 -4.19 -56.01
CA GLU A 372 -5.76 -3.54 -57.24
C GLU A 372 -5.03 -4.05 -58.49
N GLN A 373 -3.70 -4.22 -58.42
CA GLN A 373 -2.91 -4.74 -59.53
C GLN A 373 -3.16 -6.22 -59.79
N VAL A 374 -3.28 -7.04 -58.74
CA VAL A 374 -3.67 -8.45 -58.87
C VAL A 374 -5.04 -8.56 -59.51
N LYS A 375 -6.01 -7.74 -59.07
CA LYS A 375 -7.36 -7.71 -59.66
C LYS A 375 -7.34 -7.35 -61.14
N LEU A 376 -6.51 -6.37 -61.53
CA LEU A 376 -6.34 -5.98 -62.93
C LEU A 376 -5.76 -7.12 -63.77
N LEU A 377 -4.67 -7.75 -63.31
CA LEU A 377 -4.04 -8.87 -64.02
C LEU A 377 -4.98 -10.07 -64.14
N TRP A 378 -5.76 -10.34 -63.08
CA TRP A 378 -6.74 -11.40 -63.09
C TRP A 378 -7.88 -11.14 -64.08
N MET A 379 -8.34 -9.89 -64.18
CA MET A 379 -9.32 -9.47 -65.19
C MET A 379 -8.77 -9.63 -66.62
N VAL A 380 -7.50 -9.28 -66.85
CA VAL A 380 -6.83 -9.48 -68.14
C VAL A 380 -6.69 -10.97 -68.47
N GLN A 381 -6.31 -11.80 -67.50
CA GLN A 381 -6.22 -13.25 -67.67
C GLN A 381 -7.59 -13.86 -68.00
N ALA A 382 -8.64 -13.47 -67.27
CA ALA A 382 -10.00 -13.90 -67.57
C ALA A 382 -10.37 -13.52 -69.01
N GLN A 383 -10.10 -12.29 -69.43
CA GLN A 383 -10.39 -11.84 -70.79
C GLN A 383 -9.56 -12.57 -71.86
N CYS A 384 -8.31 -12.93 -71.59
CA CYS A 384 -7.50 -13.78 -72.48
C CYS A 384 -8.08 -15.20 -72.56
N SER A 385 -8.49 -15.80 -71.43
CA SER A 385 -9.13 -17.12 -71.43
C SER A 385 -10.48 -17.14 -72.17
N TYR A 386 -11.24 -16.04 -72.13
CA TYR A 386 -12.44 -15.86 -72.95
C TYR A 386 -12.10 -15.79 -74.45
N LYS A 387 -11.01 -15.13 -74.83
CA LYS A 387 -10.55 -15.06 -76.23
C LYS A 387 -9.98 -16.39 -76.75
N GLU A 388 -9.31 -17.17 -75.89
CA GLU A 388 -8.89 -18.55 -76.21
C GLU A 388 -10.08 -19.52 -76.29
N SER A 389 -11.24 -19.15 -75.74
CA SER A 389 -12.49 -19.93 -75.76
C SER A 389 -13.41 -19.58 -76.95
N ASP A 390 -12.98 -18.74 -77.91
CA ASP A 390 -13.73 -18.54 -79.16
C ASP A 390 -13.73 -19.82 -80.07
N GLU A 391 -13.06 -20.91 -79.66
CA GLU A 391 -13.29 -22.25 -80.23
C GLU A 391 -13.95 -23.29 -79.29
N VAL A 392 -14.27 -22.98 -78.02
CA VAL A 392 -15.01 -23.92 -77.14
C VAL A 392 -15.89 -23.15 -76.15
N ALA A 393 -17.17 -23.54 -76.09
CA ALA A 393 -18.23 -22.96 -75.24
C ALA A 393 -17.80 -22.67 -73.78
N PRO A 394 -18.31 -21.59 -73.15
CA PRO A 394 -17.84 -21.15 -71.83
C PRO A 394 -18.26 -22.14 -70.74
N PRO A 395 -17.38 -22.46 -69.76
CA PRO A 395 -17.72 -23.35 -68.67
C PRO A 395 -18.55 -22.63 -67.58
N PRO A 396 -19.37 -23.37 -66.80
CA PRO A 396 -20.42 -22.81 -65.94
C PRO A 396 -19.90 -22.45 -64.54
N TRP A 397 -18.88 -21.59 -64.45
CA TRP A 397 -18.42 -21.12 -63.15
C TRP A 397 -18.25 -19.60 -63.15
N ASN A 398 -19.02 -18.95 -62.28
CA ASN A 398 -18.89 -17.54 -61.97
C ASN A 398 -17.49 -17.27 -61.41
N LEU A 399 -16.64 -16.62 -62.21
CA LEU A 399 -15.27 -16.23 -61.86
C LEU A 399 -15.20 -15.39 -60.56
N LEU A 400 -16.24 -14.63 -60.22
CA LEU A 400 -16.31 -13.90 -58.95
C LEU A 400 -16.39 -14.83 -57.72
N GLN A 401 -16.94 -16.03 -57.88
CA GLN A 401 -17.15 -17.00 -56.80
C GLN A 401 -15.87 -17.79 -56.46
N ALA A 402 -14.97 -17.98 -57.44
CA ALA A 402 -13.67 -18.61 -57.23
C ALA A 402 -12.69 -17.74 -56.42
N SER A 403 -12.85 -16.41 -56.47
CA SER A 403 -12.05 -15.49 -55.63
C SER A 403 -12.37 -15.63 -54.15
N CYS A 404 -13.60 -16.04 -53.79
CA CYS A 404 -13.97 -16.39 -52.42
C CYS A 404 -13.34 -17.71 -51.96
N SER A 405 -13.06 -18.65 -52.86
CA SER A 405 -12.46 -19.95 -52.53
C SER A 405 -10.94 -19.90 -52.30
N LEU A 406 -10.26 -18.84 -52.75
CA LEU A 406 -8.83 -18.59 -52.48
C LEU A 406 -8.56 -17.83 -51.18
N ARG A 407 -9.60 -17.32 -50.51
CA ARG A 407 -9.47 -16.97 -49.09
C ARG A 407 -9.36 -18.29 -48.34
N SER A 408 -8.16 -18.64 -47.90
CA SER A 408 -8.02 -19.55 -46.77
C SER A 408 -8.96 -19.02 -45.69
N SER A 409 -9.95 -19.84 -45.34
CA SER A 409 -10.73 -19.64 -44.12
C SER A 409 -9.73 -19.72 -42.97
N VAL A 410 -9.11 -18.58 -42.64
CA VAL A 410 -8.56 -18.37 -41.32
C VAL A 410 -9.79 -18.44 -40.42
N ALA A 411 -9.99 -19.61 -39.81
CA ALA A 411 -10.91 -19.73 -38.69
C ALA A 411 -10.60 -18.56 -37.76
N PRO A 412 -11.61 -17.84 -37.26
CA PRO A 412 -11.37 -16.75 -36.33
C PRO A 412 -10.61 -17.35 -35.15
N SER A 413 -9.32 -17.06 -35.07
CA SER A 413 -8.57 -17.28 -33.85
C SER A 413 -9.22 -16.34 -32.85
N ALA A 414 -10.06 -16.91 -31.99
CA ALA A 414 -10.50 -16.25 -30.79
C ALA A 414 -9.22 -15.87 -30.04
N ILE A 415 -8.86 -14.59 -30.11
CA ILE A 415 -7.97 -14.00 -29.12
C ILE A 415 -8.80 -13.98 -27.85
N GLU A 416 -8.76 -15.07 -27.10
CA GLU A 416 -9.10 -15.03 -25.70
C GLU A 416 -8.12 -14.08 -25.04
N ALA A 417 -8.67 -13.00 -24.48
CA ALA A 417 -7.96 -12.22 -23.48
C ALA A 417 -7.48 -13.19 -22.38
N PRO A 418 -6.27 -13.02 -21.83
CA PRO A 418 -5.79 -13.90 -20.78
C PRO A 418 -6.80 -13.88 -19.63
N SER A 419 -7.44 -15.03 -19.38
CA SER A 419 -8.25 -15.23 -18.19
C SER A 419 -7.33 -15.05 -16.99
N ALA A 420 -7.73 -14.16 -16.09
CA ALA A 420 -7.18 -14.09 -14.75
C ALA A 420 -7.80 -15.25 -13.96
N ASP A 421 -7.27 -16.45 -14.16
CA ASP A 421 -7.52 -17.58 -13.25
C ASP A 421 -6.51 -17.52 -12.10
N ASP A 422 -6.70 -16.54 -11.21
CA ASP A 422 -6.25 -16.65 -9.82
C ASP A 422 -7.41 -17.24 -9.02
N SER A 423 -7.63 -18.55 -9.16
CA SER A 423 -8.54 -19.33 -8.32
C SER A 423 -7.91 -20.68 -8.03
N SER A 424 -6.76 -20.68 -7.34
CA SER A 424 -6.19 -21.88 -6.72
C SER A 424 -5.26 -21.52 -5.56
N THR A 425 -5.67 -20.62 -4.66
CA THR A 425 -5.01 -20.43 -3.34
C THR A 425 -5.94 -20.05 -2.19
N GLU A 426 -7.27 -20.02 -2.36
CA GLU A 426 -8.22 -19.70 -1.27
C GLU A 426 -9.08 -20.89 -0.81
N THR A 427 -8.54 -22.10 -0.86
CA THR A 427 -9.23 -23.29 -0.30
C THR A 427 -8.39 -23.99 0.77
N LEU A 428 -7.74 -23.21 1.64
CA LEU A 428 -7.06 -23.74 2.83
C LEU A 428 -7.30 -22.94 4.11
N LEU A 429 -8.28 -22.04 4.13
CA LEU A 429 -8.82 -21.47 5.37
C LEU A 429 -10.34 -21.33 5.22
N GLY A 430 -11.08 -22.28 5.77
CA GLY A 430 -12.53 -22.36 5.65
C GLY A 430 -13.25 -21.16 6.23
N LEU A 431 -13.60 -20.20 5.38
CA LEU A 431 -14.57 -19.14 5.64
C LEU A 431 -15.51 -19.04 4.46
N GLY A 432 -16.52 -19.91 4.47
CA GLY A 432 -17.64 -19.82 3.56
C GLY A 432 -18.67 -18.80 4.04
N GLN A 433 -19.09 -17.96 3.09
CA GLN A 433 -20.37 -17.26 3.00
C GLN A 433 -20.54 -16.04 3.90
N TYR A 434 -20.66 -14.86 3.28
CA TYR A 434 -21.81 -13.94 3.36
C TYR A 434 -21.44 -12.63 2.65
N ALA A 435 -21.91 -12.45 1.42
CA ALA A 435 -22.07 -11.14 0.80
C ALA A 435 -23.40 -11.18 0.05
N ASP A 436 -24.42 -10.62 0.70
CA ASP A 436 -25.41 -9.72 0.09
C ASP A 436 -26.47 -9.34 1.14
N SER A 437 -26.07 -8.41 2.01
CA SER A 437 -26.96 -7.38 2.55
C SER A 437 -26.11 -6.30 3.19
N GLU A 438 -26.15 -5.11 2.59
CA GLU A 438 -25.66 -3.89 3.20
C GLU A 438 -26.50 -3.61 4.46
N GLN A 439 -26.04 -4.07 5.61
CA GLN A 439 -26.49 -3.55 6.91
C GLN A 439 -25.26 -3.07 7.67
N THR A 440 -25.16 -1.74 7.80
CA THR A 440 -24.27 -1.08 8.74
C THR A 440 -24.63 -1.54 10.15
N LEU A 441 -23.80 -2.43 10.70
CA LEU A 441 -23.97 -2.91 12.07
C LEU A 441 -23.75 -1.75 13.03
N CYS A 442 -24.80 -1.38 13.76
CA CYS A 442 -24.78 -0.38 14.82
C CYS A 442 -23.90 -0.86 16.00
N PHE A 443 -23.20 0.06 16.67
CA PHE A 443 -22.36 -0.21 17.84
C PHE A 443 -23.08 -1.04 18.92
N GLN A 444 -24.39 -0.82 19.09
CA GLN A 444 -25.23 -1.60 20.02
C GLN A 444 -25.27 -3.09 19.66
N SER A 445 -25.44 -3.43 18.38
CA SER A 445 -25.50 -4.80 17.88
C SER A 445 -24.15 -5.52 18.01
N LEU A 446 -23.06 -4.77 17.92
CA LEU A 446 -21.70 -5.28 18.10
C LEU A 446 -21.39 -5.53 19.58
N CYS A 447 -21.86 -4.66 20.48
CA CYS A 447 -21.81 -4.90 21.93
C CYS A 447 -22.63 -6.12 22.35
N ASP A 448 -23.86 -6.28 21.84
CA ASP A 448 -24.74 -7.41 22.18
C ASP A 448 -24.20 -8.76 21.68
N TRP A 449 -23.39 -8.75 20.62
CA TRP A 449 -22.76 -9.97 20.09
C TRP A 449 -21.46 -10.35 20.83
N VAL A 450 -20.71 -9.35 21.29
CA VAL A 450 -19.42 -9.55 21.96
C VAL A 450 -19.59 -9.83 23.47
N LEU A 451 -20.57 -9.20 24.13
CA LEU A 451 -20.79 -9.35 25.58
C LEU A 451 -20.98 -10.83 26.01
N PRO A 452 -21.82 -11.65 25.34
CA PRO A 452 -22.02 -13.05 25.73
C PRO A 452 -20.75 -13.88 25.60
N ARG A 453 -19.91 -13.60 24.60
CA ARG A 453 -18.63 -14.30 24.38
C ARG A 453 -17.57 -13.92 25.42
N VAL A 454 -17.51 -12.64 25.79
CA VAL A 454 -16.61 -12.16 26.86
C VAL A 454 -17.06 -12.70 28.23
N MET A 455 -18.38 -12.73 28.49
CA MET A 455 -18.93 -13.31 29.72
C MET A 455 -18.67 -14.83 29.82
N GLN A 456 -18.74 -15.58 28.70
CA GLN A 456 -18.39 -17.00 28.68
C GLN A 456 -16.88 -17.25 28.86
N ALA A 457 -16.02 -16.36 28.32
CA ALA A 457 -14.57 -16.44 28.51
C ALA A 457 -14.14 -16.14 29.97
N GLU A 458 -14.85 -15.24 30.65
CA GLU A 458 -14.66 -14.95 32.09
C GLU A 458 -15.19 -16.09 32.98
N GLN A 459 -16.33 -16.70 32.63
CA GLN A 459 -16.90 -17.84 33.39
C GLN A 459 -16.13 -19.16 33.21
N GLY A 460 -15.26 -19.26 32.20
CA GLY A 460 -14.36 -20.40 31.98
C GLY A 460 -13.15 -20.46 32.93
N LYS A 461 -12.87 -19.40 33.71
CA LYS A 461 -11.86 -19.42 34.77
C LYS A 461 -12.49 -19.75 36.11
N VAL A 462 -12.60 -21.04 36.40
CA VAL A 462 -12.97 -21.55 37.72
C VAL A 462 -11.98 -21.03 38.78
N PRO A 463 -12.43 -20.38 39.87
CA PRO A 463 -11.57 -20.05 41.00
C PRO A 463 -11.13 -21.33 41.72
N ARG A 464 -9.83 -21.55 41.92
CA ARG A 464 -9.34 -22.60 42.81
C ARG A 464 -9.87 -22.34 44.23
N PRO A 465 -10.42 -23.34 44.94
CA PRO A 465 -10.87 -23.15 46.31
C PRO A 465 -9.67 -22.96 47.26
N PRO A 466 -9.87 -22.31 48.43
CA PRO A 466 -8.81 -22.04 49.38
C PRO A 466 -8.40 -23.32 50.11
N CYS A 467 -7.10 -23.63 50.12
CA CYS A 467 -6.52 -24.66 50.96
C CYS A 467 -6.79 -24.37 52.45
N THR A 468 -7.59 -25.22 53.10
CA THR A 468 -7.63 -25.31 54.57
C THR A 468 -6.45 -26.11 55.10
N PRO A 469 -5.88 -25.74 56.27
CA PRO A 469 -4.69 -26.40 56.82
C PRO A 469 -5.08 -27.66 57.61
N GLN A 470 -4.56 -28.83 57.23
CA GLN A 470 -4.62 -30.03 58.06
C GLN A 470 -3.29 -30.29 58.77
N ARG A 471 -3.36 -30.10 60.09
CA ARG A 471 -2.59 -30.73 61.17
C ARG A 471 -1.81 -31.99 60.77
N GLY A 472 -0.54 -32.02 61.17
CA GLY A 472 0.25 -33.24 61.17
C GLY A 472 -0.22 -34.28 62.19
N ARG A 473 0.08 -35.55 61.90
CA ARG A 473 0.51 -36.56 62.88
C ARG A 473 1.06 -37.83 62.19
N LYS A 474 2.27 -38.19 62.63
CA LYS A 474 2.82 -39.54 62.91
C LYS A 474 3.10 -40.55 61.79
N LYS A 475 4.41 -40.85 61.70
CA LYS A 475 5.08 -42.14 61.44
C LYS A 475 4.20 -43.40 61.63
N VAL A 476 4.25 -44.32 60.66
CA VAL A 476 4.35 -45.78 60.85
C VAL A 476 5.11 -46.40 59.65
N ASN A 477 6.05 -47.30 59.95
CA ASN A 477 6.82 -48.16 59.03
C ASN A 477 5.98 -49.34 58.49
N SER A 478 6.24 -49.79 57.25
CA SER A 478 6.31 -51.21 56.81
C SER A 478 6.46 -51.27 55.27
N LYS A 479 7.62 -51.69 54.72
CA LYS A 479 7.96 -53.04 54.23
C LYS A 479 7.21 -53.50 52.95
N THR A 480 8.01 -53.98 51.97
CA THR A 480 7.72 -54.91 50.84
C THR A 480 6.74 -54.40 49.77
N ALA A 481 6.98 -54.50 48.47
CA ALA A 481 7.75 -55.46 47.66
C ALA A 481 8.55 -54.77 46.54
#